data_AF-A0A2N7UFB1-F1
#
_entry.id   AF-A0A2N7UFB1-F1
#
_cell.length_a   1.000
_cell.length_b   1.000
_cell.length_c   1.000
_cell.angle_alpha   90.00
_cell.angle_beta   90.00
_cell.angle_gamma   90.00
#
_symmetry.space_group_name_H-M   'P 1'
#
loop_
_entity.id
_entity.type
_entity.pdbx_description
1 polymer ?
#
loop_
_entity_poly.entity_id
_entity_poly.type
_entity_poly.pdbx_seq_one_letter_code
_entity_poly.pdbx_strand_id
1 'polypeptide(L)' 'MSTERPYGDNQRRLANADPLESYRVAIVVKGQRRATLAGRDIDQLKGRAFNFAAAQGWHRPIVEVLT' A
#
# COMPACT_ATOMS: atom_id res chain seq x y z
N MET A 1 -13.73 -25.41 -37.34
CA MET A 1 -12.33 -24.97 -37.43
C MET A 1 -12.28 -23.47 -37.20
N SER A 2 -11.95 -23.02 -35.98
CA SER A 2 -11.49 -21.67 -35.68
C SER A 2 -10.70 -21.73 -34.36
N THR A 3 -9.43 -21.40 -34.50
CA THR A 3 -8.30 -21.47 -33.58
C THR A 3 -8.51 -20.81 -32.22
N GLU A 4 -8.23 -21.59 -31.18
CA GLU A 4 -8.03 -21.17 -29.79
C GLU A 4 -6.87 -20.16 -29.71
N ARG A 5 -7.08 -19.01 -29.05
CA ARG A 5 -6.00 -18.08 -28.71
C ARG A 5 -5.38 -18.54 -27.39
N PRO A 6 -4.06 -18.71 -27.28
CA PRO A 6 -3.44 -19.08 -26.02
C PRO A 6 -3.57 -17.92 -25.01
N TYR A 7 -4.35 -18.15 -23.97
CA TYR A 7 -4.48 -17.32 -22.79
C TYR A 7 -3.33 -17.69 -21.84
N GLY A 8 -2.15 -17.09 -22.00
CA GLY A 8 -1.06 -17.49 -21.11
C GLY A 8 0.29 -16.90 -21.40
N ASP A 9 0.46 -15.58 -21.31
CA ASP A 9 1.82 -15.03 -21.20
C ASP A 9 1.95 -13.68 -20.48
N ASN A 10 0.84 -13.03 -20.07
CA ASN A 10 0.94 -11.77 -19.33
C ASN A 10 1.12 -11.95 -17.80
N GLN A 11 1.02 -13.18 -17.29
CA GLN A 11 1.02 -13.41 -15.83
C GLN A 11 2.43 -13.56 -15.23
N ARG A 12 3.47 -13.75 -16.05
CA ARG A 12 4.85 -14.00 -15.57
C ARG A 12 5.77 -12.76 -15.52
N ARG A 13 5.41 -11.65 -16.17
CA ARG A 13 6.25 -10.42 -16.16
C ARG A 13 6.15 -9.56 -14.89
N LEU A 14 5.20 -9.83 -14.00
CA LEU A 14 5.07 -9.11 -12.72
C LEU A 14 6.05 -9.59 -11.64
N ALA A 15 6.81 -10.66 -11.89
CA ALA A 15 7.69 -11.29 -10.90
C ALA A 15 9.11 -10.67 -10.81
N ASN A 16 9.46 -9.73 -11.70
CA ASN A 16 10.76 -9.03 -11.71
C ASN A 16 10.58 -7.51 -11.66
N ALA A 17 9.64 -7.03 -10.84
CA ALA A 17 9.74 -5.63 -10.43
C ALA A 17 10.95 -5.55 -9.49
N ASP A 18 11.93 -4.70 -9.81
CA ASP A 18 12.89 -4.18 -8.83
C ASP A 18 12.22 -4.04 -7.46
N PRO A 19 12.93 -4.26 -6.33
CA PRO A 19 12.35 -4.00 -5.02
C PRO A 19 11.90 -2.54 -5.04
N LEU A 20 10.60 -2.34 -5.26
CA LEU A 20 10.01 -1.02 -5.34
C LEU A 20 10.32 -0.45 -3.97
N GLU A 21 11.30 0.46 -3.89
CA GLU A 21 11.61 1.19 -2.67
C GLU A 21 10.29 1.83 -2.25
N SER A 22 9.66 1.16 -1.31
CA SER A 22 8.28 1.39 -0.94
C SER A 22 8.29 1.48 0.55
N TYR A 23 8.26 2.72 1.01
CA TYR A 23 8.00 3.02 2.39
C TYR A 23 6.67 2.39 2.78
N ARG A 24 6.63 1.87 4.00
CA ARG A 24 5.41 1.40 4.62
C ARG A 24 5.17 2.22 5.86
N VAL A 25 3.91 2.57 6.10
CA VAL A 25 3.51 3.23 7.34
C VAL A 25 2.38 2.47 7.99
N ALA A 26 2.39 2.36 9.31
CA ALA A 26 1.30 1.85 10.11
C ALA A 26 0.51 3.02 10.70
N ILE A 27 -0.82 2.91 10.66
CA ILE A 27 -1.73 3.81 11.36
C ILE A 27 -2.08 3.14 12.69
N VAL A 28 -1.68 3.77 13.78
CA VAL A 28 -1.93 3.31 15.16
C VAL A 28 -2.94 4.24 15.83
N VAL A 29 -3.99 3.66 16.40
CA VAL A 29 -5.04 4.41 17.10
C VAL A 29 -5.27 3.74 18.44
N LYS A 30 -5.15 4.51 19.54
CA LYS A 30 -5.25 3.99 20.92
C LYS A 30 -4.32 2.78 21.17
N GLY A 31 -3.10 2.84 20.66
CA GLY A 31 -2.09 1.78 20.80
C GLY A 31 -2.33 0.53 19.94
N GLN A 32 -3.36 0.52 19.09
CA GLN A 32 -3.64 -0.61 18.19
C GLN A 32 -3.39 -0.22 16.73
N ARG A 33 -2.64 -1.06 16.00
CA ARG A 33 -2.46 -0.91 14.55
C ARG A 33 -3.77 -1.21 13.84
N ARG A 34 -4.32 -0.22 13.13
CA ARG A 34 -5.59 -0.31 12.40
C ARG A 34 -5.40 -0.58 10.92
N ALA A 35 -4.36 -0.02 10.31
CA ALA A 35 -4.09 -0.17 8.90
C ALA A 35 -2.60 -0.01 8.60
N THR A 36 -2.19 -0.49 7.44
CA THR A 36 -0.84 -0.29 6.89
C THR A 36 -0.98 0.20 5.46
N LEU A 37 -0.23 1.23 5.09
CA LEU A 37 -0.19 1.80 3.74
C LEU A 37 1.23 1.70 3.19
N ALA A 38 1.35 1.56 1.87
CA ALA A 38 2.63 1.53 1.17
C ALA A 38 2.69 2.64 0.10
N GLY A 39 3.88 3.17 -0.16
CA GLY A 39 4.09 4.22 -1.14
C GLY A 39 5.56 4.52 -1.40
N ARG A 40 5.84 5.21 -2.49
CA ARG A 40 7.23 5.55 -2.90
C ARG A 40 7.77 6.82 -2.23
N ASP A 41 6.89 7.69 -1.77
CA ASP A 41 7.23 8.96 -1.13
C ASP A 41 6.68 8.96 0.31
N ILE A 42 7.57 9.14 1.28
CA ILE A 42 7.22 9.04 2.70
C ILE A 42 6.33 10.18 3.19
N ASP A 43 6.52 11.39 2.69
CA ASP A 43 5.78 12.57 3.16
C ASP A 43 4.36 12.58 2.59
N GLN A 44 4.22 12.23 1.31
CA GLN A 44 2.90 11.98 0.72
C GLN A 44 2.20 10.79 1.38
N LEU A 45 2.94 9.73 1.72
CA LEU A 45 2.38 8.56 2.37
C LEU A 45 1.84 8.88 3.77
N LYS A 46 2.56 9.68 4.57
CA LYS A 46 2.08 10.18 5.87
C LYS A 46 0.81 11.02 5.72
N GLY A 47 0.79 11.97 4.77
CA GLY A 47 -0.40 12.78 4.50
C GLY A 47 -1.62 11.94 4.13
N ARG A 48 -1.44 10.96 3.24
CA ARG A 48 -2.50 9.99 2.89
C ARG A 48 -2.95 9.16 4.08
N ALA A 49 -2.05 8.76 4.96
CA ALA A 49 -2.38 8.02 6.18
C ALA A 49 -3.28 8.82 7.13
N PHE A 50 -2.99 10.11 7.34
CA PHE A 50 -3.85 10.99 8.13
C PHE A 50 -5.21 11.23 7.49
N ASN A 51 -5.25 11.48 6.18
CA ASN A 51 -6.49 11.66 5.44
C ASN A 51 -7.36 10.39 5.48
N PHE A 52 -6.74 9.22 5.31
CA PHE A 52 -7.43 7.94 5.43
C PHE A 52 -7.99 7.76 6.84
N ALA A 53 -7.20 8.00 7.89
CA ALA A 53 -7.67 7.89 9.27
C ALA A 53 -8.84 8.85 9.57
N ALA A 54 -8.79 10.09 9.06
CA ALA A 54 -9.87 11.05 9.19
C ALA A 54 -11.15 10.58 8.49
N ALA A 55 -11.04 10.03 7.27
CA ALA A 55 -12.17 9.48 6.52
C ALA A 55 -12.82 8.27 7.24
N GLN A 56 -12.05 7.51 8.01
CA GLN A 56 -12.56 6.42 8.86
C GLN A 56 -13.13 6.90 10.21
N GLY A 57 -13.11 8.20 10.50
CA GLY A 57 -13.54 8.76 11.79
C GLY A 57 -12.59 8.41 12.94
N TRP A 58 -11.34 8.06 12.65
CA TRP A 58 -10.35 7.76 13.69
C TRP A 58 -9.72 9.03 14.22
N HIS A 59 -9.87 9.25 15.52
CA HIS A 59 -9.31 10.42 16.20
C HIS A 59 -7.93 10.13 16.76
N ARG A 60 -7.04 11.14 16.67
CA ARG A 60 -5.66 11.10 17.18
C ARG A 60 -4.84 9.90 16.66
N PRO A 61 -4.83 9.64 15.33
CA PRO A 61 -3.97 8.60 14.78
C PRO A 61 -2.49 8.97 14.93
N ILE A 62 -1.66 7.97 15.19
CA ILE A 62 -0.19 8.05 15.09
C ILE A 62 0.20 7.31 13.81
N VAL A 63 1.10 7.90 13.02
CA VAL A 63 1.62 7.29 11.80
C VAL A 63 3.07 6.88 12.06
N GLU A 64 3.31 5.57 12.13
CA GLU A 64 4.63 4.98 12.35
C GLU A 64 5.23 4.56 11.01
N VAL A 65 6.48 4.93 10.75
CA VAL A 65 7.21 4.45 9.57
C VAL A 65 7.81 3.09 9.87
N LEU A 66 7.51 2.11 9.03
CA LEU A 66 8.04 0.75 9.14
C LEU A 66 9.32 0.67 8.32
N THR A 67 10.45 0.56 9.02
CA THR A 67 11.79 0.29 8.45
C THR A 67 11.97 -1.19 8.15
#